data_AF-A0A819SWS7-F1
#
_entry.id   AF-A0A819SWS7-F1
#
_cell.length_a   1.000
_cell.length_b   1.000
_cell.length_c   1.000
_cell.angle_alpha   90.00
_cell.angle_beta   90.00
_cell.angle_gamma   90.00
#
_symmetry.space_group_name_H-M   'P 1'
#
loop_
_entity.id
_entity.type
_entity.pdbx_description
1 polymer ?
#
loop_
_entity_poly.entity_id
_entity_poly.type
_entity_poly.pdbx_seq_one_letter_code
_entity_poly.pdbx_strand_id
1 'polypeptide(L)'
;NNLSNLKYFSLTCYNSTNAYDNRVIPLLCHMTYLGKLALYVYVKDRFTFVDGTHLRKEIIMHISQLHTFIFYINTEILIDQSVLRLSDDDIKQTFKNIGYYQISCIVNYYCSFKAMCHGFFFTSIRI
;
A
#
# COMPACT_ATOMS: atom_id res chain seq x y z
N ASN A 1 16.79 -18.27 -8.41
CA ASN A 1 17.05 -16.92 -7.88
C ASN A 1 16.72 -16.90 -6.40
N ASN A 2 17.72 -16.75 -5.53
CA ASN A 2 17.52 -16.78 -4.08
C ASN A 2 17.11 -15.38 -3.58
N LEU A 3 15.81 -15.08 -3.64
CA LEU A 3 15.25 -13.80 -3.20
C LEU A 3 15.41 -13.57 -1.68
N SER A 4 15.70 -14.62 -0.91
CA SER A 4 15.80 -14.54 0.55
C SER A 4 16.92 -13.64 1.03
N ASN A 5 17.95 -13.37 0.24
CA ASN A 5 19.12 -12.60 0.70
C ASN A 5 19.13 -11.15 0.20
N LEU A 6 18.06 -10.70 -0.45
CA LEU A 6 17.94 -9.33 -0.94
C LEU A 6 17.74 -8.36 0.22
N LYS A 7 18.65 -7.39 0.34
CA LYS A 7 18.55 -6.29 1.32
C LYS A 7 17.76 -5.10 0.81
N TYR A 8 17.67 -4.95 -0.51
CA TYR A 8 17.05 -3.82 -1.19
C TYR A 8 16.21 -4.34 -2.37
N PHE A 9 14.99 -3.83 -2.50
CA PHE A 9 14.08 -4.21 -3.56
C PHE A 9 13.19 -3.00 -3.92
N SER A 10 13.01 -2.79 -5.22
CA SER A 10 12.11 -1.80 -5.75
C SER A 10 11.17 -2.50 -6.73
N LEU A 11 9.87 -2.32 -6.52
CA LEU A 11 8.84 -2.86 -7.39
C LEU A 11 7.99 -1.72 -7.93
N THR A 12 7.93 -1.64 -9.26
CA THR A 12 7.08 -0.69 -9.96
C THR A 12 6.13 -1.40 -10.89
N CYS A 13 4.82 -1.23 -10.65
CA CYS A 13 3.74 -1.71 -11.51
C CYS A 13 3.01 -0.49 -12.10
N TYR A 14 3.47 -0.05 -13.28
CA TYR A 14 2.89 1.11 -13.98
C TYR A 14 1.49 0.86 -14.52
N ASN A 15 1.22 -0.36 -14.97
CA ASN A 15 -0.12 -0.76 -15.38
C ASN A 15 -0.96 -1.11 -14.15
N SER A 16 -2.24 -0.73 -14.19
CA SER A 16 -3.18 -1.15 -13.16
C SER A 16 -3.22 -2.67 -13.04
N THR A 17 -3.17 -3.18 -11.82
CA THR A 17 -3.23 -4.61 -11.52
C THR A 17 -4.37 -4.91 -10.55
N ASN A 18 -5.15 -5.95 -10.85
CA ASN A 18 -6.06 -6.59 -9.88
C ASN A 18 -5.34 -7.72 -9.10
N ALA A 19 -4.07 -7.99 -9.41
CA ALA A 19 -3.29 -9.06 -8.84
C ALA A 19 -2.40 -8.62 -7.69
N TYR A 20 -2.67 -7.45 -7.09
CA TYR A 20 -1.90 -6.95 -5.96
C TYR A 20 -1.90 -7.96 -4.79
N ASP A 21 -3.08 -8.39 -4.33
CA ASP A 21 -3.20 -9.33 -3.21
C ASP A 21 -2.67 -10.72 -3.54
N ASN A 22 -2.83 -11.16 -4.80
CA ASN A 22 -2.53 -12.55 -5.20
C ASN A 22 -1.13 -12.73 -5.80
N ARG A 23 -0.41 -11.65 -6.13
CA ARG A 23 0.93 -11.73 -6.74
C ARG A 23 1.95 -10.80 -6.08
N VAL A 24 1.60 -9.53 -5.85
CA VAL A 24 2.53 -8.56 -5.27
C VAL A 24 2.79 -8.89 -3.80
N ILE A 25 1.73 -9.05 -3.00
CA ILE A 25 1.86 -9.40 -1.57
C ILE A 25 2.65 -10.71 -1.37
N PRO A 26 2.28 -11.85 -2.00
CA PRO A 26 3.04 -13.10 -1.84
C PRO A 26 4.52 -12.97 -2.21
N LEU A 27 4.82 -12.27 -3.31
CA LEU A 27 6.22 -12.03 -3.71
C LEU A 27 7.01 -11.30 -2.62
N LEU A 28 6.44 -10.26 -2.04
CA LEU A 28 7.08 -9.46 -0.99
C LEU A 28 7.23 -10.26 0.32
N CYS A 29 6.24 -11.08 0.68
CA CYS A 29 6.29 -11.91 1.89
C CYS A 29 7.42 -12.96 1.86
N HIS A 30 7.90 -13.35 0.68
CA HIS A 30 9.07 -14.24 0.55
C HIS A 30 10.42 -13.54 0.74
N MET A 31 10.45 -12.21 0.86
CA MET A 31 11.68 -11.41 1.01
C MET A 31 11.92 -11.02 2.48
N THR A 32 11.97 -11.99 3.39
CA THR A 32 11.98 -11.75 4.85
C THR A 32 13.19 -10.98 5.39
N TYR A 33 14.32 -10.97 4.66
CA TYR A 33 15.55 -10.25 5.02
C TYR A 33 15.64 -8.85 4.37
N LEU A 34 14.56 -8.41 3.73
CA LEU A 34 14.55 -7.14 3.04
C LEU A 34 14.59 -5.99 4.04
N GLY A 35 15.68 -5.22 3.99
CA GLY A 35 15.86 -4.04 4.83
C GLY A 35 15.17 -2.80 4.28
N LYS A 36 15.14 -2.68 2.95
CA LYS A 36 14.53 -1.53 2.26
C LYS A 36 13.63 -1.95 1.10
N LEU A 37 12.40 -1.44 1.12
CA LEU A 37 11.40 -1.64 0.07
C LEU A 37 10.96 -0.28 -0.48
N ALA A 38 10.97 -0.16 -1.81
CA ALA A 38 10.27 0.90 -2.51
C ALA A 38 9.15 0.28 -3.36
N LEU A 39 7.89 0.65 -3.09
CA LEU A 39 6.72 0.04 -3.73
C LEU A 39 5.89 1.10 -4.47
N TYR A 40 5.82 0.98 -5.79
CA TYR A 40 5.07 1.88 -6.66
C TYR A 40 4.03 1.06 -7.42
N VAL A 41 2.75 1.13 -7.03
CA VAL A 41 1.71 0.28 -7.62
C VAL A 41 0.42 1.04 -7.88
N TYR A 42 -0.22 0.70 -9.00
CA TYR A 42 -1.62 1.05 -9.24
C TYR A 42 -2.47 -0.21 -9.13
N VAL A 43 -3.33 -0.25 -8.11
CA VAL A 43 -4.26 -1.35 -7.84
C VAL A 43 -5.67 -0.96 -8.29
N LYS A 44 -6.36 -1.85 -9.00
CA LYS A 44 -7.74 -1.63 -9.48
C LYS A 44 -8.69 -2.72 -9.01
N ASP A 45 -9.97 -2.41 -9.11
CA ASP A 45 -11.10 -3.33 -8.91
C ASP A 45 -11.08 -3.99 -7.52
N ARG A 46 -10.60 -3.26 -6.51
CA ARG A 46 -10.70 -3.69 -5.10
C ARG A 46 -12.03 -3.29 -4.50
N PHE A 47 -12.41 -3.96 -3.41
CA PHE A 47 -13.56 -3.57 -2.60
C PHE A 47 -13.19 -2.61 -1.46
N THR A 48 -11.89 -2.51 -1.13
CA THR A 48 -11.39 -1.61 -0.08
C THR A 48 -10.10 -0.93 -0.52
N PHE A 49 -9.85 0.27 0.02
CA PHE A 49 -8.58 0.96 -0.22
C PHE A 49 -7.41 0.17 0.37
N VAL A 50 -6.23 0.37 -0.22
CA VAL A 50 -4.98 0.01 0.43
C VAL A 50 -4.64 1.13 1.42
N ASP A 51 -4.91 0.87 2.69
CA ASP A 51 -4.71 1.81 3.79
C ASP A 51 -3.53 1.37 4.69
N GLY A 52 -3.25 2.14 5.75
CA GLY A 52 -2.16 1.84 6.67
C GLY A 52 -2.33 0.52 7.40
N THR A 53 -3.55 0.16 7.78
CA THR A 53 -3.84 -1.13 8.44
C THR A 53 -3.53 -2.30 7.50
N HIS A 54 -3.94 -2.19 6.24
CA HIS A 54 -3.66 -3.19 5.21
C HIS A 54 -2.15 -3.34 4.98
N LEU A 55 -1.41 -2.24 4.80
CA LEU A 55 0.05 -2.32 4.60
C LEU A 55 0.77 -2.93 5.80
N ARG A 56 0.34 -2.59 7.02
CA ARG A 56 0.91 -3.17 8.23
C ARG A 56 0.73 -4.68 8.24
N LYS A 57 -0.51 -5.13 8.04
CA LYS A 57 -0.89 -6.55 8.10
C LYS A 57 -0.22 -7.36 7.00
N GLU A 58 -0.28 -6.89 5.75
CA GLU A 58 0.09 -7.69 4.58
C GLU A 58 1.55 -7.53 4.14
N ILE A 59 2.26 -6.47 4.58
CA ILE A 59 3.66 -6.24 4.19
C ILE A 59 4.56 -6.10 5.41
N ILE A 60 4.33 -5.07 6.24
CA ILE A 60 5.30 -4.66 7.27
C ILE A 60 5.52 -5.78 8.30
N MET A 61 4.46 -6.45 8.74
CA MET A 61 4.55 -7.55 9.70
C MET A 61 5.28 -8.80 9.16
N HIS A 62 5.29 -8.98 7.84
CA HIS A 62 5.92 -10.15 7.21
C HIS A 62 7.40 -9.93 6.87
N ILE A 63 7.82 -8.68 6.69
CA ILE A 63 9.20 -8.31 6.38
C ILE A 63 9.86 -7.75 7.65
N SER A 64 10.14 -8.63 8.61
CA SER A 64 10.61 -8.24 9.96
C SER A 64 11.88 -7.38 10.01
N GLN A 65 12.72 -7.41 8.96
CA GLN A 65 13.96 -6.60 8.88
C GLN A 65 13.76 -5.26 8.17
N LEU A 66 12.54 -4.98 7.69
CA LEU A 66 12.21 -3.77 6.98
C LEU A 66 12.32 -2.58 7.92
N HIS A 67 13.26 -1.70 7.63
CA HIS A 67 13.43 -0.43 8.35
C HIS A 67 13.12 0.76 7.44
N THR A 68 13.32 0.64 6.13
CA THR A 68 12.93 1.68 5.18
C THR A 68 11.82 1.16 4.27
N PHE A 69 10.63 1.76 4.36
CA PHE A 69 9.53 1.48 3.44
C PHE A 69 9.02 2.77 2.81
N ILE A 70 9.28 2.91 1.51
CA ILE A 70 8.79 4.01 0.66
C ILE A 70 7.67 3.45 -0.20
N PHE A 71 6.57 4.19 -0.33
CA PHE A 71 5.49 3.74 -1.21
C PHE A 71 4.78 4.88 -1.93
N TYR A 72 4.29 4.52 -3.11
CA TYR A 72 3.30 5.26 -3.88
C TYR A 72 2.25 4.26 -4.33
N ILE A 73 1.08 4.31 -3.69
CA ILE A 73 0.01 3.36 -3.93
C ILE A 73 -1.21 4.13 -4.40
N ASN A 74 -1.60 3.85 -5.62
CA ASN A 74 -2.84 4.30 -6.18
C ASN A 74 -3.84 3.13 -6.13
N THR A 75 -5.01 3.33 -5.52
CA THR A 75 -6.03 2.28 -5.40
C THR A 75 -7.35 2.78 -5.96
N GLU A 76 -7.87 2.12 -6.99
CA GLU A 76 -9.24 2.25 -7.47
C GLU A 76 -10.11 1.18 -6.81
N ILE A 77 -11.18 1.59 -6.14
CA ILE A 77 -12.15 0.71 -5.51
C ILE A 77 -13.50 0.78 -6.21
N LEU A 78 -14.23 -0.33 -6.14
CA LEU A 78 -15.65 -0.39 -6.45
C LEU A 78 -16.42 -0.04 -5.17
N ILE A 79 -17.26 0.99 -5.25
CA ILE A 79 -18.14 1.43 -4.17
C ILE A 79 -19.46 0.68 -4.33
N ASP A 80 -19.79 -0.16 -3.34
CA ASP A 80 -21.16 -0.64 -3.17
C ASP A 80 -21.99 0.44 -2.46
N GLN A 81 -23.31 0.48 -2.67
CA GLN A 81 -24.22 1.51 -2.15
C GLN A 81 -24.18 1.62 -0.60
N SER A 82 -23.63 0.63 0.09
CA SER A 82 -23.44 0.61 1.55
C SER A 82 -22.10 1.17 2.04
N VAL A 83 -21.16 1.51 1.15
CA VAL A 83 -19.82 1.96 1.55
C VAL A 83 -19.88 3.44 1.97
N LEU A 84 -19.64 3.68 3.27
CA LEU A 84 -19.40 5.02 3.81
C LEU A 84 -18.29 5.69 3.00
N ARG A 85 -18.58 6.89 2.49
CA ARG A 85 -17.58 7.70 1.79
C ARG A 85 -16.49 8.10 2.79
N LEU A 86 -15.32 7.47 2.65
CA LEU A 86 -14.12 7.82 3.41
C LEU A 86 -13.53 9.13 2.89
N SER A 87 -13.18 10.02 3.81
CA SER A 87 -12.42 11.22 3.51
C SER A 87 -10.91 10.92 3.39
N ASP A 88 -10.16 11.88 2.86
CA ASP A 88 -8.70 11.86 2.90
C ASP A 88 -8.17 11.63 4.31
N ASP A 89 -8.78 12.28 5.30
CA ASP A 89 -8.32 12.25 6.68
C ASP A 89 -8.58 10.89 7.34
N ASP A 90 -9.71 10.24 7.03
CA ASP A 90 -10.00 8.88 7.49
C ASP A 90 -8.90 7.91 7.04
N ILE A 91 -8.53 7.98 5.75
CA ILE A 91 -7.47 7.11 5.22
C ILE A 91 -6.12 7.50 5.82
N LYS A 92 -5.75 8.79 5.87
CA LYS A 92 -4.48 9.26 6.49
C LYS A 92 -4.35 8.77 7.93
N GLN A 93 -5.46 8.74 8.68
CA GLN A 93 -5.45 8.31 10.07
C GLN A 93 -5.00 6.86 10.23
N THR A 94 -5.35 5.96 9.30
CA THR A 94 -4.89 4.57 9.32
C THR A 94 -3.37 4.44 9.22
N PHE A 95 -2.73 5.32 8.45
CA PHE A 95 -1.27 5.36 8.29
C PHE A 95 -0.59 5.99 9.52
N LYS A 96 -1.17 7.03 10.11
CA LYS A 96 -0.69 7.60 11.38
C LYS A 96 -0.67 6.55 12.50
N ASN A 97 -1.69 5.69 12.56
CA ASN A 97 -1.80 4.62 13.56
C ASN A 97 -0.67 3.57 13.45
N ILE A 98 0.06 3.53 12.34
CA ILE A 98 1.20 2.63 12.12
C ILE A 98 2.54 3.40 12.07
N GLY A 99 2.55 4.66 12.51
CA GLY A 99 3.76 5.49 12.64
C GLY A 99 4.10 6.37 11.43
N TYR A 100 3.24 6.43 10.42
CA TYR A 100 3.46 7.19 9.18
C TYR A 100 2.76 8.55 9.26
N TYR A 101 3.41 9.53 9.89
CA TYR A 101 2.79 10.85 10.16
C TYR A 101 2.81 11.81 8.98
N GLN A 102 3.77 11.66 8.06
CA GLN A 102 3.97 12.54 6.90
C GLN A 102 3.44 11.89 5.62
N ILE A 103 2.23 11.35 5.69
CA ILE A 103 1.58 10.79 4.51
C ILE A 103 0.68 11.84 3.85
N SER A 104 0.72 11.88 2.53
CA SER A 104 -0.28 12.56 1.74
C SER A 104 -1.20 11.53 1.11
N CYS A 105 -2.49 11.80 1.24
CA CYS A 105 -3.55 10.98 0.70
C CYS A 105 -4.58 11.89 0.04
N ILE A 106 -5.02 11.50 -1.15
CA ILE A 106 -6.11 12.17 -1.88
C ILE A 106 -7.11 11.11 -2.30
N VAL A 107 -8.35 11.27 -1.86
CA VAL A 107 -9.49 10.41 -2.18
C VAL A 107 -10.41 11.16 -3.11
N ASN A 108 -10.59 10.62 -4.29
CA ASN A 108 -11.46 11.19 -5.31
C ASN A 108 -12.59 10.21 -5.64
N TYR A 109 -13.79 10.75 -5.80
CA TYR A 109 -14.99 9.99 -6.16
C TYR A 109 -15.36 10.32 -7.61
N TYR A 110 -15.14 9.38 -8.52
CA TYR A 110 -15.38 9.54 -9.95
C TYR A 110 -16.49 8.57 -10.36
N CYS A 111 -17.74 9.04 -10.34
CA CYS A 111 -18.98 8.25 -10.56
C CYS A 111 -19.51 7.52 -9.31
N SER A 112 -20.79 7.11 -9.36
CA SER A 112 -21.54 6.54 -8.22
C SER A 112 -20.96 5.26 -7.63
N PHE A 113 -20.05 4.59 -8.34
CA PHE A 113 -19.56 3.26 -7.99
C PHE A 113 -18.03 3.14 -7.94
N LYS A 114 -17.30 4.26 -8.04
CA LYS A 114 -15.83 4.22 -8.05
C LYS A 114 -15.21 5.33 -7.22
N ALA A 115 -14.23 4.95 -6.41
CA ALA A 115 -13.36 5.89 -5.72
C ALA A 115 -11.90 5.53 -5.94
N MET A 116 -11.04 6.53 -5.84
CA MET A 116 -9.62 6.43 -6.10
C MET A 116 -8.86 7.05 -4.94
N CYS A 117 -7.91 6.33 -4.36
CA CYS A 117 -7.06 6.80 -3.28
C CYS A 117 -5.61 6.80 -3.73
N HIS A 118 -4.97 7.96 -3.62
CA HIS A 118 -3.53 8.14 -3.88
C HIS A 118 -2.79 8.31 -2.57
N GLY A 119 -2.18 7.25 -2.04
CA GLY A 119 -1.35 7.30 -0.84
C GLY A 119 0.14 7.35 -1.19
N PHE A 120 0.87 8.32 -0.65
CA PHE A 120 2.31 8.43 -0.88
C PHE A 120 3.10 8.83 0.37
N PHE A 121 4.24 8.17 0.56
CA PHE A 121 5.14 8.37 1.68
C PHE A 121 6.59 8.18 1.26
N PHE A 122 7.45 9.15 1.61
CA PHE A 122 8.82 9.25 1.08
C PHE A 122 9.92 9.27 2.15
N THR A 123 9.61 9.16 3.44
CA THR A 123 10.62 9.22 4.50
C THR A 123 11.01 7.84 5.04
N SER A 124 12.25 7.68 5.51
CA SER A 124 12.64 6.45 6.20
C SER A 124 11.95 6.42 7.55
N ILE A 125 11.32 5.30 7.88
CA ILE A 125 10.93 5.05 9.26
C ILE A 125 12.15 4.49 9.98
N ARG A 126 12.23 4.71 11.28
CA ARG A 126 12.97 3.82 12.17
C ARG A 126 11.87 3.06 12.88
N ILE A 127 11.58 1.85 12.39
CA ILE A 127 10.58 0.95 12.98
C ILE A 127 11.17 0.40 14.28
#